data_AF-A0AAW2K9D1-F1
#
_entry.id   AF-A0AAW2K9D1-F1
#
_cell.length_a   1.000
_cell.length_b   1.000
_cell.length_c   1.000
_cell.angle_alpha   90.00
_cell.angle_beta   90.00
_cell.angle_gamma   90.00
#
_symmetry.space_group_name_H-M   'P 1'
#
loop_
_entity.id
_entity.type
_entity.pdbx_description
1 polymer ?
#
loop_
_entity_poly.entity_id
_entity_poly.type
_entity_poly.pdbx_seq_one_letter_code
_entity_poly.pdbx_strand_id
1 'polypeptide(L)'
;MKQGNIQEALDLVRVMTETGVEFDLHAYTCLISGLSRCGQLQQARDLLYEMIEKGVQPDEIVYGCLIRKYHELGNREEADVLLIEMMERGNAPIKRELLHKIYEPEVA
;
A
#
# COMPACT_ATOMS: atom_id res chain seq x y z
N MET A 1 1.39 16.95 10.78
CA MET A 1 0.70 15.75 11.27
C MET A 1 -0.81 15.99 11.10
N LYS A 2 -1.52 15.22 10.27
CA LYS A 2 -2.99 15.31 10.15
C LYS A 2 -3.59 14.02 10.70
N GLN A 3 -3.91 14.04 12.00
CA GLN A 3 -4.65 13.00 12.72
C GLN A 3 -6.14 12.94 12.30
N GLY A 4 -6.59 13.81 11.39
CA GLY A 4 -7.98 13.89 10.94
C GLY A 4 -8.46 12.79 9.97
N ASN A 5 -7.55 12.02 9.35
CA ASN A 5 -7.93 11.08 8.28
C ASN A 5 -8.10 9.62 8.73
N ILE A 6 -7.78 9.26 9.98
CA ILE A 6 -7.75 7.85 10.40
C ILE A 6 -9.15 7.32 10.62
N GLN A 7 -9.97 8.06 11.36
CA GLN A 7 -11.34 7.66 11.67
C GLN A 7 -12.19 7.66 10.39
N GLU A 8 -12.02 8.68 9.53
CA GLU A 8 -12.69 8.73 8.22
C GLU A 8 -12.25 7.59 7.30
N ALA A 9 -10.97 7.24 7.24
CA ALA A 9 -10.51 6.11 6.43
C ALA A 9 -11.10 4.78 6.95
N LEU A 10 -11.09 4.56 8.28
CA LEU A 10 -11.66 3.35 8.88
C LEU A 10 -13.19 3.27 8.74
N ASP A 11 -13.88 4.40 8.88
CA ASP A 11 -15.32 4.48 8.66
C ASP A 11 -15.67 4.30 7.19
N LEU A 12 -14.84 4.79 6.26
CA LEU A 12 -15.00 4.56 4.83
C LEU A 12 -14.75 3.09 4.47
N VAL A 13 -13.71 2.45 5.03
CA VAL A 13 -13.51 0.99 4.91
C VAL A 13 -14.78 0.29 5.39
N ARG A 14 -15.22 0.54 6.63
CA ARG A 14 -16.37 -0.15 7.24
C ARG A 14 -17.64 0.01 6.41
N VAL A 15 -18.01 1.24 6.05
CA VAL A 15 -19.21 1.51 5.25
C VAL A 15 -19.15 0.79 3.90
N MET A 16 -17.99 0.73 3.26
CA MET A 16 -17.87 0.12 1.94
C MET A 16 -17.78 -1.41 2.00
N THR A 17 -17.20 -1.99 3.07
CA THR A 17 -17.26 -3.45 3.31
C THR A 17 -18.67 -3.91 3.66
N GLU A 18 -19.43 -3.12 4.43
CA GLU A 18 -20.81 -3.43 4.84
C GLU A 18 -21.83 -3.26 3.71
N THR A 19 -21.55 -2.41 2.71
CA THR A 19 -22.48 -2.13 1.61
C THR A 19 -22.31 -3.05 0.40
N GLY A 20 -21.30 -3.93 0.39
CA GLY A 20 -21.04 -4.86 -0.72
C GLY A 20 -20.65 -4.16 -2.02
N VAL A 21 -20.16 -2.92 -1.95
CA VAL A 21 -19.76 -2.13 -3.11
C VAL A 21 -18.45 -2.67 -3.66
N GLU A 22 -18.42 -2.98 -4.95
CA GLU A 22 -17.17 -3.30 -5.64
C GLU A 22 -16.25 -2.08 -5.65
N PHE A 23 -15.06 -2.24 -5.07
CA PHE A 23 -14.03 -1.22 -5.08
C PHE A 23 -13.38 -1.13 -6.45
N ASP A 24 -13.24 0.09 -6.96
CA ASP A 24 -12.37 0.37 -8.09
C ASP A 24 -10.91 0.57 -7.63
N LEU A 25 -9.99 0.70 -8.60
CA LEU A 25 -8.57 0.95 -8.34
C LEU A 25 -8.35 2.16 -7.40
N HIS A 26 -9.14 3.22 -7.56
CA HIS A 26 -8.96 4.44 -6.79
C HIS A 26 -9.35 4.24 -5.33
N ALA A 27 -10.44 3.53 -5.07
CA ALA A 27 -10.88 3.17 -3.74
C ALA A 27 -9.84 2.30 -3.02
N TYR A 28 -9.36 1.22 -3.66
CA TYR A 28 -8.29 0.37 -3.08
C TYR A 28 -7.04 1.19 -2.76
N THR A 29 -6.59 2.03 -3.69
CA THR A 29 -5.38 2.85 -3.50
C THR A 29 -5.52 3.79 -2.30
N CYS A 30 -6.66 4.46 -2.17
CA CYS A 30 -6.93 5.35 -1.03
C CYS A 30 -6.91 4.59 0.30
N LEU A 31 -7.57 3.44 0.37
CA LEU A 31 -7.66 2.64 1.59
C LEU A 31 -6.31 2.06 2.00
N ILE A 32 -5.59 1.44 1.06
CA ILE A 32 -4.27 0.84 1.30
C ILE A 32 -3.26 1.92 1.73
N SER A 33 -3.27 3.08 1.06
CA SER A 33 -2.40 4.20 1.44
C SER A 33 -2.72 4.73 2.84
N GLY A 34 -4.01 4.88 3.16
CA GLY A 34 -4.48 5.29 4.48
C GLY A 34 -4.04 4.34 5.58
N LEU A 35 -4.30 3.04 5.41
CA LEU A 35 -3.93 1.99 6.36
C LEU A 35 -2.42 1.87 6.54
N SER A 36 -1.65 1.92 5.45
CA SER A 36 -0.18 1.90 5.48
C SER A 36 0.37 3.06 6.33
N ARG A 37 -0.13 4.27 6.13
CA ARG A 37 0.28 5.46 6.90
C ARG A 37 -0.09 5.35 8.39
N CYS A 38 -1.16 4.61 8.71
CA CYS A 38 -1.58 4.33 10.08
C CYS A 38 -0.84 3.13 10.72
N GLY A 39 0.07 2.49 9.99
CA GLY A 39 0.76 1.28 10.45
C GLY A 39 -0.13 0.04 10.49
N GLN A 40 -1.34 0.10 9.94
CA GLN A 40 -2.25 -1.04 9.81
C GLN A 40 -1.85 -1.89 8.58
N LEU A 41 -0.59 -2.33 8.56
CA LEU A 41 0.02 -2.95 7.38
C LEU A 41 -0.60 -4.30 7.00
N GLN A 42 -1.08 -5.07 7.99
CA GLN A 42 -1.77 -6.33 7.71
C GLN A 42 -3.05 -6.09 6.91
N GLN A 43 -3.93 -5.20 7.39
CA GLN A 43 -5.17 -4.86 6.69
C GLN A 43 -4.89 -4.24 5.31
N ALA A 44 -3.83 -3.43 5.20
CA ALA A 44 -3.41 -2.86 3.93
C ALA A 44 -2.96 -3.93 2.92
N ARG A 45 -2.32 -5.02 3.39
CA ARG A 45 -1.98 -6.18 2.55
C ARG A 45 -3.17 -7.05 2.21
N ASP A 46 -4.07 -7.26 3.15
CA ASP A 46 -5.28 -8.04 2.90
C ASP A 46 -6.10 -7.39 1.78
N LEU A 47 -6.22 -6.05 1.78
CA LEU A 47 -6.86 -5.30 0.69
C LEU A 47 -6.08 -5.35 -0.64
N LEU A 48 -4.74 -5.37 -0.60
CA LEU A 48 -3.93 -5.56 -1.81
C LEU A 48 -4.22 -6.93 -2.45
N TYR A 49 -4.29 -7.99 -1.67
CA TYR A 49 -4.58 -9.33 -2.19
C TYR A 49 -6.04 -9.46 -2.65
N GLU A 50 -6.99 -8.88 -1.92
CA GLU A 50 -8.39 -8.84 -2.34
C GLU A 50 -8.55 -8.13 -3.70
N MET A 51 -7.86 -7.00 -3.88
CA MET A 51 -7.81 -6.25 -5.13
C MET A 51 -7.33 -7.13 -6.29
N ILE A 52 -6.26 -7.89 -6.07
CA ILE A 52 -5.70 -8.84 -7.04
C ILE A 52 -6.68 -9.98 -7.35
N GLU A 53 -7.29 -10.58 -6.32
CA GLU A 53 -8.25 -11.69 -6.46
C GLU A 53 -9.48 -11.27 -7.26
N LYS A 54 -9.92 -10.01 -7.10
CA LYS A 54 -11.01 -9.42 -7.88
C LYS A 54 -10.59 -8.96 -9.29
N GLY A 55 -9.34 -9.19 -9.67
CA GLY A 55 -8.82 -8.84 -11.00
C GLY A 55 -8.53 -7.35 -11.19
N VAL A 56 -8.55 -6.55 -10.12
CA VAL A 56 -8.14 -5.14 -10.16
C VAL A 56 -6.63 -5.10 -10.04
N GLN A 57 -5.93 -4.55 -11.03
CA GLN A 57 -4.46 -4.53 -11.04
C GLN A 57 -3.91 -3.45 -10.12
N PRO A 58 -3.11 -3.80 -9.08
CA PRO A 58 -2.42 -2.81 -8.28
C PRO A 58 -1.41 -2.03 -9.13
N ASP A 59 -1.29 -0.73 -8.88
CA ASP A 59 -0.33 0.13 -9.57
C ASP A 59 0.94 0.36 -8.73
N GLU A 60 1.89 1.12 -9.28
CA GLU A 60 3.14 1.47 -8.58
C GLU A 60 2.91 2.23 -7.27
N ILE A 61 1.79 2.96 -7.15
CA ILE A 61 1.47 3.75 -5.96
C ILE A 61 1.09 2.83 -4.81
N VAL A 62 0.25 1.83 -5.08
CA VAL A 62 -0.18 0.84 -4.08
C VAL A 62 1.04 0.11 -3.49
N TYR A 63 1.90 -0.44 -4.35
CA TYR A 63 3.12 -1.13 -3.91
C TYR A 63 4.09 -0.18 -3.21
N GLY A 64 4.34 1.00 -3.77
CA GLY A 64 5.26 1.98 -3.21
C GLY A 64 4.86 2.43 -1.80
N CYS A 65 3.56 2.56 -1.51
CA CYS A 65 3.06 2.88 -0.19
C CYS A 65 3.38 1.81 0.87
N LEU A 66 3.28 0.53 0.52
CA LEU A 66 3.56 -0.57 1.44
C LEU A 66 5.07 -0.80 1.61
N ILE A 67 5.81 -0.84 0.51
CA ILE A 67 7.27 -1.05 0.50
C ILE A 67 7.97 0.02 1.33
N ARG A 68 7.64 1.30 1.10
CA ARG A 68 8.19 2.41 1.89
C ARG A 68 7.91 2.22 3.38
N LYS A 69 6.69 1.82 3.74
CA LYS A 69 6.31 1.68 5.13
C LYS A 69 7.02 0.52 5.82
N TYR A 70 7.21 -0.60 5.13
CA TYR A 70 7.99 -1.73 5.62
C TYR A 70 9.47 -1.35 5.85
N HIS A 71 10.06 -0.56 4.94
CA HIS A 71 11.40 0.02 5.14
C HIS A 71 11.48 0.93 6.37
N GLU A 72 10.52 1.85 6.54
CA GLU A 72 10.45 2.73 7.72
C GLU A 72 10.37 1.94 9.05
N LEU A 73 9.78 0.74 9.03
CA LEU A 73 9.67 -0.15 10.19
C LEU A 73 10.85 -1.13 10.32
N GLY A 74 11.84 -1.07 9.41
CA GLY A 74 13.00 -1.96 9.41
C GLY A 74 12.70 -3.39 8.94
N ASN A 75 11.48 -3.66 8.46
CA ASN A 75 11.08 -4.97 7.96
C ASN A 75 11.43 -5.09 6.47
N ARG A 76 12.71 -5.30 6.18
CA ARG A 76 13.23 -5.35 4.81
C ARG A 76 12.73 -6.57 4.03
N GLU A 77 12.57 -7.71 4.68
CA GLU A 77 12.13 -8.94 4.02
C GLU A 77 10.77 -8.74 3.36
N GLU A 78 9.81 -8.15 4.08
CA GLU A 78 8.47 -7.89 3.51
C GLU A 78 8.48 -6.83 2.41
N ALA A 79 9.37 -5.83 2.52
CA ALA A 79 9.53 -4.85 1.47
C ALA A 79 10.08 -5.48 0.18
N ASP A 80 11.05 -6.39 0.30
CA ASP A 80 11.65 -7.09 -0.83
C ASP A 80 10.67 -8.08 -1.49
N VAL A 81 9.86 -8.78 -0.69
CA VAL A 81 8.77 -9.66 -1.19
C VAL A 81 7.79 -8.86 -2.06
N LEU A 82 7.32 -7.71 -1.58
CA LEU A 82 6.40 -6.87 -2.35
C LEU A 82 7.04 -6.27 -3.60
N LEU A 83 8.34 -5.98 -3.56
CA LEU A 83 9.09 -5.51 -4.73
C LEU A 83 9.19 -6.59 -5.81
N ILE A 84 9.49 -7.83 -5.42
CA ILE A 84 9.54 -8.97 -6.35
C ILE A 84 8.16 -9.19 -6.97
N GLU A 85 7.10 -9.21 -6.15
CA GLU A 85 5.72 -9.40 -6.63
C GLU A 85 5.32 -8.33 -7.65
N MET A 86 5.65 -7.07 -7.37
CA MET A 86 5.42 -5.96 -8.29
C MET A 86 6.11 -6.19 -9.65
N MET A 87 7.38 -6.63 -9.63
CA MET A 87 8.17 -6.90 -10.84
C MET A 87 7.61 -8.07 -11.66
N GLU A 88 7.21 -9.16 -11.00
CA GLU A 88 6.64 -10.34 -11.66
C GLU A 88 5.30 -10.03 -12.35
N ARG A 89 4.52 -9.10 -11.81
CA ARG A 89 3.24 -8.66 -12.38
C ARG A 89 3.39 -7.70 -13.57
N GLY A 90 4.62 -7.39 -13.99
CA GLY A 90 4.88 -6.50 -15.13
C GLY A 90 4.68 -5.01 -14.81
N ASN A 91 4.46 -4.66 -13.54
CA ASN A 91 4.50 -3.28 -13.07
C ASN A 91 5.98 -2.93 -12.88
N ALA A 92 6.54 -2.21 -13.85
CA ALA A 92 7.97 -1.88 -13.93
C ALA A 92 8.51 -1.41 -12.57
N PRO A 93 9.75 -1.81 -12.19
CA PRO A 93 10.26 -1.55 -10.86
C PRO A 93 10.22 -0.04 -10.58
N ILE A 94 9.72 0.29 -9.40
CA ILE A 94 9.73 1.62 -8.80
C ILE A 94 10.92 2.40 -9.34
N LYS A 95 10.68 3.53 -10.02
CA LYS A 95 11.75 4.34 -10.63
C LYS A 95 12.98 4.38 -9.72
N ARG A 96 14.17 4.15 -10.26
CA ARG A 96 15.44 4.07 -9.49
C ARG A 96 15.62 5.22 -8.49
N GLU A 97 15.08 6.40 -8.82
CA GLU A 97 15.00 7.59 -7.96
C GLU A 97 14.21 7.37 -6.65
N LEU A 98 13.14 6.59 -6.67
CA LEU A 98 12.38 6.20 -5.49
C LEU A 98 13.09 5.09 -4.70
N LEU A 99 13.79 4.15 -5.35
CA LEU A 99 14.62 3.16 -4.66
C LEU A 99 15.71 3.84 -3.82
N HIS A 100 16.39 4.86 -4.35
CA HIS A 100 17.34 5.66 -3.57
C HIS A 100 16.66 6.32 -2.35
N LYS A 101 15.46 6.89 -2.50
CA LYS A 101 14.71 7.49 -1.38
C LYS A 101 14.24 6.49 -0.32
N ILE A 102 14.07 5.21 -0.69
CA ILE A 102 13.57 4.16 0.21
C ILE A 102 14.74 3.45 0.93
N TYR A 103 15.82 3.13 0.21
CA TYR A 103 16.94 2.33 0.72
C TYR A 103 18.12 3.17 1.27
N GLU A 104 18.17 4.47 0.97
CA GLU A 104 19.11 5.42 1.59
C GLU A 104 18.33 6.49 2.34
N PRO A 105 17.90 6.24 3.61
CA PRO A 105 17.50 7.34 4.45
C PRO A 105 18.76 8.19 4.65
N GLU A 106 18.69 9.46 4.26
CA GLU A 106 19.75 10.44 4.48
C GLU A 106 20.27 10.28 5.91
N VAL A 107 21.56 9.94 6.01
CA VAL A 107 22.29 10.00 7.27
C VAL A 107 22.30 11.48 7.65
N ALA A 108 21.46 11.84 8.63
CA ALA A 108 21.48 13.12 9.33
C ALA A 108 21.58 12.86 10.83
#